data_AF-A0A117T0Q2-F1
#
_entry.id   AF-A0A117T0Q2-F1
#
_cell.length_a   1.000
_cell.length_b   1.000
_cell.length_c   1.000
_cell.angle_alpha   90.00
_cell.angle_beta   90.00
_cell.angle_gamma   90.00
#
_symmetry.space_group_name_H-M   'P 1'
#
loop_
_entity.id
_entity.type
_entity.pdbx_description
1 polymer ?
#
loop_
_entity_poly.entity_id
_entity_poly.type
_entity_poly.pdbx_seq_one_letter_code
_entity_poly.pdbx_strand_id
1 'polypeptide(L)'
;MKIPTTLKHKPVIVSENYEQVDGRYAGNTDAQGLSLGLAQWNDRGKVDISAKVWRHTGEKWSRQSEELPMHRVLDLAILICRSSLYFQDAYRMPDMYDPENPQIDRIGLQGDAMNVSVCTDNPMIGNDIKLFAQALGEDGEMIGERLSVLARVLKEMGY
;
A
#
# COMPACT_ATOMS: atom_id res chain seq x y z
N MET A 1 -14.71 -3.68 -0.73
CA MET A 1 -15.17 -3.47 0.66
C MET A 1 -14.28 -2.44 1.35
N LYS A 2 -14.77 -1.67 2.35
CA LYS A 2 -13.89 -0.79 3.15
C LYS A 2 -12.99 -1.59 4.09
N ILE A 3 -11.70 -1.25 4.13
CA ILE A 3 -10.74 -1.91 5.04
C ILE A 3 -10.74 -1.25 6.43
N PRO A 4 -10.37 -1.96 7.51
CA PRO A 4 -10.32 -1.36 8.85
C PRO A 4 -9.23 -0.28 8.98
N THR A 5 -9.62 0.90 9.48
CA THR A 5 -8.69 2.04 9.68
C THR A 5 -8.40 2.34 11.15
N THR A 6 -9.13 1.74 12.08
CA THR A 6 -9.00 1.95 13.54
C THR A 6 -8.18 0.87 14.24
N LEU A 7 -7.59 -0.06 13.48
CA LEU A 7 -6.70 -1.09 13.99
C LEU A 7 -5.27 -0.55 14.16
N LYS A 8 -4.36 -1.40 14.65
CA LYS A 8 -3.00 -0.98 14.99
C LYS A 8 -2.13 -0.61 13.79
N HIS A 9 -2.38 -1.19 12.61
CA HIS A 9 -1.79 -0.69 11.35
C HIS A 9 -2.60 0.53 10.91
N LYS A 10 -1.92 1.65 10.67
CA LYS A 10 -2.56 2.90 10.28
C LYS A 10 -2.39 3.13 8.77
N PRO A 11 -3.38 2.78 7.94
CA PRO A 11 -3.25 2.89 6.49
C PRO A 11 -3.12 4.35 6.06
N VAL A 12 -2.28 4.60 5.06
CA VAL A 12 -2.06 5.91 4.42
C VAL A 12 -2.39 5.82 2.94
N ILE A 13 -1.90 4.79 2.26
CA ILE A 13 -2.24 4.49 0.86
C ILE A 13 -2.99 3.17 0.82
N VAL A 14 -4.09 3.13 0.07
CA VAL A 14 -4.98 1.97 0.01
C VAL A 14 -5.34 1.63 -1.43
N SER A 15 -5.47 0.32 -1.66
CA SER A 15 -6.25 -0.26 -2.75
C SER A 15 -7.37 -1.06 -2.13
N GLU A 16 -8.52 -0.43 -1.97
CA GLU A 16 -9.75 -1.13 -1.59
C GLU A 16 -10.33 -1.90 -2.78
N ASN A 17 -11.26 -2.81 -2.50
CA ASN A 17 -11.89 -3.67 -3.50
C ASN A 17 -10.87 -4.57 -4.25
N TYR A 18 -9.76 -4.92 -3.58
CA TYR A 18 -8.71 -5.74 -4.19
C TYR A 18 -9.22 -7.13 -4.58
N GLU A 19 -10.31 -7.60 -4.00
CA GLU A 19 -10.96 -8.86 -4.37
C GLU A 19 -11.32 -8.94 -5.86
N GLN A 20 -11.43 -7.80 -6.56
CA GLN A 20 -11.74 -7.73 -7.99
C GLN A 20 -10.49 -7.81 -8.88
N VAL A 21 -9.29 -7.72 -8.29
CA VAL A 21 -8.00 -7.55 -8.98
C VAL A 21 -6.99 -8.64 -8.61
N ASP A 22 -7.34 -9.57 -7.72
CA ASP A 22 -6.48 -10.64 -7.18
C ASP A 22 -6.17 -11.77 -8.20
N GLY A 23 -5.86 -11.39 -9.44
CA GLY A 23 -5.50 -12.27 -10.55
C GLY A 23 -6.57 -13.33 -10.81
N ARG A 24 -6.14 -14.60 -10.90
CA ARG A 24 -7.04 -15.75 -11.08
C ARG A 24 -8.05 -15.95 -9.94
N TYR A 25 -7.84 -15.31 -8.78
CA TYR A 25 -8.75 -15.36 -7.63
C TYR A 25 -9.72 -14.17 -7.61
N ALA A 26 -9.69 -13.29 -8.62
CA ALA A 26 -10.62 -12.18 -8.73
C ALA A 26 -12.08 -12.68 -8.62
N GLY A 27 -12.85 -12.03 -7.74
CA GLY A 27 -14.24 -12.37 -7.42
C GLY A 27 -14.41 -13.58 -6.48
N ASN A 28 -13.34 -14.30 -6.14
CA ASN A 28 -13.38 -15.47 -5.25
C ASN A 28 -12.11 -15.55 -4.38
N THR A 29 -11.95 -14.54 -3.53
CA THR A 29 -10.81 -14.42 -2.63
C THR A 29 -11.24 -13.84 -1.29
N ASP A 30 -10.51 -14.21 -0.25
CA ASP A 30 -10.66 -13.57 1.06
C ASP A 30 -9.81 -12.31 1.20
N ALA A 31 -8.89 -12.01 0.27
CA ALA A 31 -8.14 -10.76 0.25
C ALA A 31 -9.01 -9.62 -0.30
N GLN A 32 -9.38 -8.68 0.58
CA GLN A 32 -10.31 -7.59 0.28
C GLN A 32 -9.61 -6.24 0.00
N GLY A 33 -8.35 -6.10 0.42
CA GLY A 33 -7.63 -4.84 0.22
C GLY A 33 -6.14 -4.94 0.50
N LEU A 34 -5.41 -3.98 -0.05
CA LEU A 34 -3.99 -3.75 0.21
C LEU A 34 -3.79 -2.36 0.81
N SER A 35 -2.84 -2.22 1.73
CA SER A 35 -2.47 -0.90 2.25
C SER A 35 -0.98 -0.76 2.52
N LEU A 36 -0.50 0.48 2.40
CA LEU A 36 0.76 0.93 2.96
C LEU A 36 0.47 1.92 4.08
N GLY A 37 1.19 1.81 5.19
CA GLY A 37 0.90 2.64 6.35
C GLY A 37 1.87 2.42 7.51
N LEU A 38 1.60 3.11 8.61
CA LEU A 38 2.45 3.04 9.80
C LEU A 38 2.28 1.68 10.48
N ALA A 39 3.40 1.04 10.78
CA ALA A 39 3.45 -0.27 11.40
C ALA A 39 3.01 -0.23 12.87
N GLN A 40 2.60 -1.39 13.36
CA GLN A 40 2.18 -1.59 14.75
C GLN A 40 3.38 -1.60 15.73
N TRP A 41 4.58 -1.94 15.26
CA TRP A 41 5.78 -2.12 16.07
C TRP A 41 6.63 -0.86 15.99
N ASN A 42 6.29 0.13 16.81
CA ASN A 42 7.14 1.29 16.98
C ASN A 42 8.01 1.03 18.22
N ASP A 43 9.30 0.76 18.04
CA ASP A 43 10.26 0.98 19.11
C ASP A 43 10.15 2.45 19.56
N ARG A 44 10.40 2.72 20.85
CA ARG A 44 10.20 4.07 21.42
C ARG A 44 10.93 5.12 20.57
N GLY A 45 10.16 5.92 19.83
CA GLY A 45 10.67 7.02 19.01
C GLY A 45 10.89 6.71 17.52
N LYS A 46 10.70 5.47 17.06
CA LYS A 46 10.81 5.11 15.64
C LYS A 46 9.45 4.75 15.05
N VAL A 47 9.14 5.30 13.88
CA VAL A 47 7.93 4.98 13.12
C VAL A 47 8.36 4.14 11.92
N ASP A 48 8.02 2.85 11.93
CA ASP A 48 8.28 2.00 10.77
C ASP A 48 7.08 2.00 9.81
N ILE A 49 7.35 1.85 8.52
CA ILE A 49 6.30 1.69 7.49
C ILE A 49 6.14 0.22 7.12
N SER A 50 4.92 -0.17 6.74
CA SER A 50 4.59 -1.55 6.41
C SER A 50 3.60 -1.65 5.27
N ALA A 51 3.75 -2.71 4.47
CA ALA A 51 2.74 -3.17 3.54
C ALA A 51 1.86 -4.22 4.22
N LYS A 52 0.55 -4.17 3.98
CA LYS A 52 -0.41 -5.10 4.58
C LYS A 52 -1.45 -5.58 3.57
N VAL A 53 -1.69 -6.89 3.60
CA VAL A 53 -2.85 -7.53 2.96
C VAL A 53 -3.96 -7.65 3.98
N TRP A 54 -5.16 -7.22 3.61
CA TRP A 54 -6.38 -7.32 4.42
C TRP A 54 -7.21 -8.50 3.95
N ARG A 55 -7.38 -9.49 4.83
CA ARG A 55 -8.22 -10.66 4.56
C ARG A 55 -9.45 -10.70 5.45
N HIS A 56 -10.57 -11.05 4.86
CA HIS A 56 -11.86 -11.19 5.53
C HIS A 56 -12.52 -12.50 5.10
N THR A 57 -12.81 -13.39 6.06
CA THR A 57 -13.44 -14.70 5.79
C THR A 57 -14.97 -14.66 5.81
N GLY A 58 -15.57 -13.46 5.72
CA GLY A 58 -17.01 -13.24 5.90
C GLY A 58 -17.42 -13.00 7.35
N GLU A 59 -16.69 -13.52 8.33
CA GLU A 59 -17.00 -13.37 9.76
C GLU A 59 -16.06 -12.43 10.51
N LYS A 60 -14.78 -12.40 10.12
CA LYS A 60 -13.73 -11.64 10.83
C LYS A 60 -12.55 -11.28 9.94
N TRP A 61 -11.84 -10.24 10.34
CA TRP A 61 -10.55 -9.85 9.75
C TRP A 61 -9.40 -10.72 10.29
N SER A 62 -8.54 -11.20 9.39
CA SER A 62 -7.34 -11.95 9.76
C SER A 62 -6.30 -11.05 10.45
N ARG A 63 -5.64 -11.57 11.50
CA ARG A 63 -4.78 -10.77 12.38
C ARG A 63 -3.27 -10.90 12.13
N GLN A 64 -2.72 -12.02 11.63
CA GLN A 64 -1.25 -12.23 11.53
C GLN A 64 -0.80 -13.30 10.50
N SER A 65 0.52 -13.27 10.20
CA SER A 65 1.37 -14.02 9.25
C SER A 65 0.75 -15.12 8.40
N GLU A 66 0.95 -15.00 7.09
CA GLU A 66 0.36 -15.89 6.09
C GLU A 66 1.33 -16.05 4.91
N GLU A 67 1.28 -17.21 4.26
CA GLU A 67 1.89 -17.40 2.94
C GLU A 67 1.09 -16.63 1.90
N LEU A 68 1.78 -15.82 1.08
CA LEU A 68 1.15 -15.05 0.01
C LEU A 68 1.40 -15.72 -1.34
N PRO A 69 0.37 -15.86 -2.20
CA PRO A 69 0.59 -16.14 -3.61
C PRO A 69 1.56 -15.13 -4.23
N MET A 70 2.43 -15.59 -5.14
CA MET A 70 3.49 -14.75 -5.71
C MET A 70 2.96 -13.46 -6.36
N HIS A 71 1.79 -13.51 -7.02
CA HIS A 71 1.22 -12.32 -7.66
C HIS A 71 0.85 -11.24 -6.63
N ARG A 72 0.39 -11.61 -5.42
CA ARG A 72 0.12 -10.62 -4.37
C ARG A 72 1.39 -9.92 -3.87
N VAL A 73 2.53 -10.62 -3.90
CA VAL A 73 3.83 -10.01 -3.59
C VAL A 73 4.21 -8.99 -4.66
N LEU A 74 3.96 -9.29 -5.94
CA LEU A 74 4.17 -8.35 -7.04
C LEU A 74 3.20 -7.17 -6.97
N ASP A 75 1.94 -7.40 -6.64
CA ASP A 75 0.93 -6.36 -6.47
C ASP A 75 1.29 -5.39 -5.34
N LEU A 76 1.84 -5.91 -4.22
CA LEU A 76 2.41 -5.08 -3.17
C LEU A 76 3.63 -4.29 -3.66
N ALA A 77 4.51 -4.90 -4.46
CA ALA A 77 5.64 -4.19 -5.04
C ALA A 77 5.19 -3.06 -5.99
N ILE A 78 4.15 -3.30 -6.81
CA ILE A 78 3.54 -2.28 -7.67
C ILE A 78 2.96 -1.14 -6.82
N LEU A 79 2.21 -1.46 -5.76
CA LEU A 79 1.66 -0.47 -4.84
C LEU A 79 2.76 0.37 -4.17
N ILE A 80 3.87 -0.25 -3.75
CA ILE A 80 5.05 0.44 -3.21
C ILE A 80 5.64 1.37 -4.26
N CYS A 81 5.95 0.88 -5.46
CA CYS A 81 6.50 1.69 -6.54
C CYS A 81 5.62 2.91 -6.86
N ARG A 82 4.31 2.69 -6.97
CA ARG A 82 3.35 3.73 -7.28
C ARG A 82 3.29 4.80 -6.19
N SER A 83 3.25 4.36 -4.93
CA SER A 83 3.22 5.24 -3.77
C SER A 83 4.52 6.03 -3.63
N SER A 84 5.67 5.38 -3.78
CA SER A 84 6.98 6.05 -3.75
C SER A 84 7.08 7.12 -4.83
N LEU A 85 6.61 6.83 -6.05
CA LEU A 85 6.59 7.83 -7.12
C LEU A 85 5.63 8.98 -6.83
N TYR A 86 4.48 8.74 -6.19
CA TYR A 86 3.58 9.81 -5.73
C TYR A 86 4.24 10.72 -4.68
N PHE A 87 4.90 10.15 -3.68
CA PHE A 87 5.54 10.90 -2.60
C PHE A 87 6.76 11.72 -3.03
N GLN A 88 7.31 11.47 -4.23
CA GLN A 88 8.35 12.33 -4.81
C GLN A 88 7.88 13.77 -5.03
N ASP A 89 6.59 14.00 -5.32
CA ASP A 89 6.04 15.34 -5.55
C ASP A 89 5.01 15.76 -4.51
N ALA A 90 4.54 14.83 -3.66
CA ALA A 90 3.48 15.08 -2.67
C ALA A 90 3.79 16.23 -1.70
N TYR A 91 5.07 16.48 -1.39
CA TYR A 91 5.50 17.58 -0.52
C TYR A 91 5.08 18.97 -1.00
N ARG A 92 4.71 19.11 -2.28
CA ARG A 92 4.22 20.38 -2.85
C ARG A 92 2.79 20.72 -2.41
N MET A 93 2.04 19.73 -1.92
CA MET A 93 0.67 19.90 -1.43
C MET A 93 0.68 20.09 0.10
N PRO A 94 -0.08 21.05 0.67
CA PRO A 94 -0.10 21.30 2.12
C PRO A 94 -0.46 20.06 2.97
N ASP A 95 -1.41 19.26 2.48
CA ASP A 95 -1.86 18.04 3.15
C ASP A 95 -1.17 16.78 2.62
N MET A 96 -0.19 16.92 1.72
CA MET A 96 0.46 15.84 0.94
C MET A 96 -0.48 15.06 0.01
N TYR A 97 -1.71 15.54 -0.19
CA TYR A 97 -2.67 15.08 -1.20
C TYR A 97 -3.71 16.14 -1.51
N ASP A 98 -4.48 15.90 -2.57
CA ASP A 98 -5.67 16.69 -2.93
C ASP A 98 -6.90 16.11 -2.21
N PRO A 99 -7.50 16.82 -1.23
CA PRO A 99 -8.68 16.32 -0.51
C PRO A 99 -9.91 16.12 -1.40
N GLU A 100 -10.04 16.90 -2.48
CA GLU A 100 -11.16 16.80 -3.41
C GLU A 100 -10.96 15.65 -4.41
N ASN A 101 -9.70 15.25 -4.65
CA ASN A 101 -9.35 14.14 -5.53
C ASN A 101 -8.25 13.24 -4.90
N PRO A 102 -8.60 12.40 -3.91
CA PRO A 102 -7.63 11.56 -3.20
C PRO A 102 -7.15 10.34 -4.02
N GLN A 103 -7.67 10.13 -5.23
CA GLN A 103 -7.24 9.04 -6.10
C GLN A 103 -5.89 9.38 -6.75
N ILE A 104 -4.93 8.46 -6.60
CA ILE A 104 -3.55 8.60 -7.08
C ILE A 104 -3.41 8.01 -8.48
N ASP A 105 -3.93 6.80 -8.70
CA ASP A 105 -3.79 6.09 -9.98
C ASP A 105 -4.86 5.00 -10.13
N ARG A 106 -4.99 4.47 -11.35
CA ARG A 106 -5.76 3.28 -11.70
C ARG A 106 -4.92 2.39 -12.60
N ILE A 107 -4.37 1.32 -12.02
CA ILE A 107 -3.41 0.43 -12.69
C ILE A 107 -4.15 -0.82 -13.20
N GLY A 108 -4.18 -1.02 -14.51
CA GLY A 108 -4.80 -2.22 -15.11
C GLY A 108 -4.02 -3.49 -14.76
N LEU A 109 -4.71 -4.53 -14.30
CA LEU A 109 -4.14 -5.83 -13.94
C LEU A 109 -5.07 -6.97 -14.38
N GLN A 110 -4.67 -8.22 -14.11
CA GLN A 110 -5.55 -9.36 -14.38
C GLN A 110 -6.79 -9.28 -13.46
N GLY A 111 -7.98 -9.27 -14.06
CA GLY A 111 -9.24 -8.99 -13.36
C GLY A 111 -9.79 -7.64 -13.83
N ASP A 112 -9.72 -6.63 -12.98
CA ASP A 112 -10.04 -5.23 -13.30
C ASP A 112 -8.79 -4.33 -13.16
N ALA A 113 -8.85 -3.32 -12.30
CA ALA A 113 -7.77 -2.36 -12.10
C ALA A 113 -7.59 -2.08 -10.61
N MET A 114 -6.32 -2.03 -10.20
CA MET A 114 -5.94 -1.60 -8.86
C MET A 114 -6.10 -0.08 -8.76
N ASN A 115 -7.15 0.37 -8.07
CA ASN A 115 -7.35 1.78 -7.76
C ASN A 115 -6.53 2.15 -6.53
N VAL A 116 -5.56 3.05 -6.69
CA VAL A 116 -4.68 3.50 -5.61
C VAL A 116 -5.15 4.87 -5.13
N SER A 117 -5.33 5.02 -3.82
CA SER A 117 -5.84 6.27 -3.23
C SER A 117 -5.27 6.53 -1.84
N VAL A 118 -5.35 7.79 -1.40
CA VAL A 118 -5.09 8.17 -0.01
C VAL A 118 -6.24 7.70 0.88
N CYS A 119 -5.91 7.12 2.04
CA CYS A 119 -6.89 6.60 2.99
C CYS A 119 -7.57 7.71 3.78
N THR A 120 -8.52 8.41 3.16
CA THR A 120 -9.28 9.50 3.82
C THR A 120 -10.17 9.01 4.97
N ASP A 121 -10.48 7.71 5.01
CA ASP A 121 -11.17 7.05 6.14
C ASP A 121 -10.25 6.83 7.37
N ASN A 122 -8.94 7.08 7.28
CA ASN A 122 -8.07 7.11 8.45
C ASN A 122 -8.35 8.41 9.24
N PRO A 123 -8.84 8.34 10.50
CA PRO A 123 -9.17 9.53 11.29
C PRO A 123 -8.00 10.47 11.55
N MET A 124 -6.76 9.96 11.45
CA MET A 124 -5.52 10.70 11.69
C MET A 124 -4.74 10.97 10.39
N ILE A 125 -5.40 10.84 9.22
CA ILE A 125 -4.73 10.88 7.90
C ILE A 125 -3.82 12.10 7.72
N GLY A 126 -4.24 13.29 8.13
CA GLY A 126 -3.46 14.52 7.96
C GLY A 126 -2.10 14.53 8.66
N ASN A 127 -1.95 13.76 9.75
CA ASN A 127 -0.67 13.59 10.44
C ASN A 127 0.05 12.30 9.99
N ASP A 128 -0.69 11.19 9.89
CA ASP A 128 -0.11 9.90 9.56
C ASP A 128 0.52 9.88 8.16
N ILE A 129 -0.03 10.62 7.18
CA ILE A 129 0.57 10.75 5.84
C ILE A 129 1.94 11.43 5.89
N LYS A 130 2.12 12.41 6.77
CA LYS A 130 3.38 13.15 6.95
C LYS A 130 4.42 12.27 7.62
N LEU A 131 4.02 11.53 8.65
CA LEU A 131 4.87 10.53 9.29
C LEU A 131 5.27 9.41 8.33
N PHE A 132 4.35 8.96 7.48
CA PHE A 132 4.63 7.97 6.46
C PHE A 132 5.62 8.49 5.41
N ALA A 133 5.42 9.71 4.92
CA ALA A 133 6.33 10.34 3.97
C ALA A 133 7.74 10.54 4.57
N GLN A 134 7.81 10.94 5.84
CA GLN A 134 9.07 11.05 6.57
C GLN A 134 9.78 9.70 6.66
N ALA A 135 9.11 8.67 7.17
CA ALA A 135 9.68 7.33 7.31
C ALA A 135 10.08 6.73 5.94
N LEU A 136 9.30 6.97 4.90
CA LEU A 136 9.64 6.58 3.53
C LEU A 136 10.93 7.26 3.03
N GLY A 137 11.15 8.52 3.42
CA GLY A 137 12.38 9.25 3.13
C GLY A 137 13.58 8.74 3.94
N GLU A 138 13.39 8.45 5.23
CA GLU A 138 14.42 7.87 6.11
C GLU A 138 14.87 6.49 5.63
N ASP A 139 13.94 5.65 5.17
CA ASP A 139 14.23 4.33 4.57
C ASP A 139 14.62 4.42 3.07
N GLY A 140 14.75 5.62 2.52
CA GLY A 140 14.90 5.87 1.07
C GLY A 140 16.12 5.21 0.44
N GLU A 141 17.25 5.15 1.15
CA GLU A 141 18.46 4.45 0.69
C GLU A 141 18.20 2.95 0.55
N MET A 142 17.68 2.33 1.61
CA MET A 142 17.37 0.90 1.63
C MET A 142 16.34 0.55 0.57
N ILE A 143 15.21 1.27 0.50
CA ILE A 143 14.15 1.02 -0.48
C ILE A 143 14.68 1.25 -1.90
N GLY A 144 15.41 2.35 -2.12
CA GLY A 144 15.98 2.70 -3.43
C GLY A 144 16.94 1.65 -3.97
N GLU A 145 17.76 1.04 -3.11
CA GLU A 145 18.65 -0.07 -3.49
C GLU A 145 17.83 -1.27 -4.02
N ARG A 146 16.81 -1.71 -3.27
CA ARG A 146 15.98 -2.87 -3.67
C ARG A 146 15.21 -2.59 -4.95
N LEU A 147 14.65 -1.38 -5.11
CA LEU A 147 13.95 -0.99 -6.33
C LEU A 147 14.87 -0.95 -7.54
N SER A 148 16.11 -0.46 -7.38
CA SER A 148 17.12 -0.44 -8.44
C SER A 148 17.53 -1.84 -8.87
N VAL A 149 17.71 -2.75 -7.91
CA VAL A 149 17.99 -4.17 -8.17
C VAL A 149 16.80 -4.83 -8.88
N LEU A 150 15.58 -4.63 -8.39
CA LEU A 150 14.36 -5.16 -9.03
C LEU A 150 14.24 -4.70 -10.48
N ALA A 151 14.41 -3.40 -10.74
CA ALA A 151 14.34 -2.83 -12.08
C ALA A 151 15.42 -3.41 -13.01
N ARG A 152 16.64 -3.63 -12.51
CA ARG A 152 17.70 -4.28 -13.28
C ARG A 152 17.35 -5.74 -13.61
N VAL A 153 16.89 -6.51 -12.63
CA VAL A 153 16.51 -7.92 -12.83
C VAL A 153 15.33 -8.04 -13.82
N LEU A 154 14.33 -7.15 -13.73
CA LEU A 154 13.21 -7.10 -14.68
C LEU A 154 13.70 -6.86 -16.11
N LYS A 155 14.63 -5.92 -16.31
CA LYS A 155 15.25 -5.66 -17.62
C LYS A 155 16.05 -6.86 -18.14
N GLU A 156 16.79 -7.55 -17.26
CA GLU A 156 17.52 -8.77 -17.61
C GLU A 156 16.58 -9.90 -18.05
N MET A 157 15.37 -9.97 -17.47
CA MET A 157 14.31 -10.90 -17.86
C MET A 157 13.58 -10.49 -19.15
N GLY A 158 13.82 -9.29 -19.68
CA GLY A 158 13.20 -8.79 -20.91
C GLY A 158 11.85 -8.09 -20.72
N TYR A 159 11.52 -7.65 -19.50
CA TYR A 159 10.39 -6.75 -19.22
C TYR A 159 10.76 -5.28 -19.41
#